data_AF-A0A9E2H6U6-F1
#
_entry.id   AF-A0A9E2H6U6-F1
#
_cell.length_a   1.000
_cell.length_b   1.000
_cell.length_c   1.000
_cell.angle_alpha   90.00
_cell.angle_beta   90.00
_cell.angle_gamma   90.00
#
_symmetry.space_group_name_H-M   'P 1'
#
loop_
_entity.id
_entity.type
_entity.pdbx_description
1 polymer ?
#
loop_
_entity_poly.entity_id
_entity_poly.type
_entity_poly.pdbx_seq_one_letter_code
_entity_poly.pdbx_strand_id
1 'polypeptide(L)'
;MPHTWVASDFIRSIRSMFVYEREKDSTLVIGAGIPEEWLNEPDGIGVKKLPTYYGSLNYSMKKIGESLVVEIVGNIQIPNGKIILRSPLSDPMVSVQINGKPVRQTRRGIVIETLPATVVLKPAR
;
A
#
# COMPACT_ATOMS: atom_id res chain seq x y z
N MET A 1 -36.26 -1.71 9.83
CA MET A 1 -35.46 -2.67 9.04
C MET A 1 -34.00 -2.23 9.12
N PRO A 2 -33.05 -3.12 9.43
CA PRO A 2 -31.85 -2.74 10.15
C PRO A 2 -30.88 -1.92 9.29
N HIS A 3 -30.50 -0.80 9.88
CA HIS A 3 -29.78 0.39 9.39
C HIS A 3 -28.25 0.15 9.32
N THR A 4 -27.83 -1.11 9.31
CA THR A 4 -26.44 -1.53 9.52
C THR A 4 -25.72 -1.96 8.24
N TRP A 5 -26.44 -2.22 7.14
CA TRP A 5 -25.83 -2.66 5.88
C TRP A 5 -24.95 -1.56 5.26
N VAL A 6 -25.46 -0.32 5.22
CA VAL A 6 -24.70 0.85 4.73
C VAL A 6 -23.44 1.10 5.56
N ALA A 7 -23.49 0.88 6.87
CA ALA A 7 -22.32 1.03 7.73
C ALA A 7 -21.25 -0.03 7.43
N SER A 8 -21.64 -1.28 7.18
CA SER A 8 -20.71 -2.34 6.77
C SER A 8 -20.06 -2.05 5.42
N ASP A 9 -20.83 -1.56 4.44
CA ASP A 9 -20.30 -1.19 3.13
C ASP A 9 -19.36 0.01 3.22
N PHE A 10 -19.67 0.98 4.08
CA PHE A 10 -18.79 2.12 4.35
C PHE A 10 -17.45 1.67 4.94
N ILE A 11 -17.47 0.82 5.97
CA ILE A 11 -16.24 0.27 6.59
C ILE A 11 -15.43 -0.55 5.58
N ARG A 12 -16.10 -1.38 4.78
CA ARG A 12 -15.46 -2.18 3.73
C ARG A 12 -14.82 -1.29 2.66
N SER A 13 -15.49 -0.21 2.28
CA SER A 13 -14.99 0.75 1.29
C SER A 13 -13.75 1.46 1.79
N ILE A 14 -13.78 1.97 3.03
CA ILE A 14 -12.61 2.60 3.67
C ILE A 14 -11.45 1.61 3.75
N ARG A 15 -11.67 0.38 4.23
CA ARG A 15 -10.62 -0.65 4.28
C ARG A 15 -9.97 -0.84 2.90
N SER A 16 -10.79 -0.92 1.85
CA SER A 16 -10.33 -1.14 0.48
C SER A 16 -9.47 -0.01 -0.08
N MET A 17 -9.57 1.22 0.46
CA MET A 17 -8.66 2.32 0.14
C MET A 17 -7.23 2.03 0.60
N PHE A 18 -7.07 1.43 1.79
CA PHE A 18 -5.77 1.07 2.35
C PHE A 18 -5.24 -0.23 1.75
N VAL A 19 -6.08 -1.26 1.70
CA VAL A 19 -5.70 -2.60 1.25
C VAL A 19 -6.90 -3.41 0.80
N TYR A 20 -6.72 -4.16 -0.29
CA TYR A 20 -7.68 -5.16 -0.72
C TYR A 20 -6.99 -6.39 -1.34
N GLU A 21 -7.65 -7.52 -1.20
CA GLU A 21 -7.29 -8.79 -1.80
C GLU A 21 -7.95 -8.90 -3.19
N ARG A 22 -7.13 -8.99 -4.24
CA ARG A 22 -7.61 -9.20 -5.61
C ARG A 22 -7.65 -10.69 -5.90
N GLU A 23 -8.85 -11.27 -5.83
CA GLU A 23 -9.05 -12.71 -5.99
C GLU A 23 -8.61 -13.24 -7.36
N LYS A 24 -8.86 -12.46 -8.43
CA LYS A 24 -8.59 -12.86 -9.83
C LYS A 24 -7.18 -13.40 -10.07
N ASP A 25 -6.19 -12.89 -9.37
CA ASP A 25 -4.79 -13.29 -9.50
C ASP A 25 -4.09 -13.50 -8.15
N SER A 26 -4.84 -13.61 -7.05
CA SER A 26 -4.31 -13.83 -5.70
C SER A 26 -3.25 -12.78 -5.31
N THR A 27 -3.58 -11.50 -5.49
CA THR A 27 -2.68 -10.38 -5.20
C THR A 27 -3.18 -9.60 -3.98
N LEU A 28 -2.27 -9.23 -3.07
CA LEU A 28 -2.55 -8.24 -2.03
C LEU A 28 -2.17 -6.84 -2.52
N VAL A 29 -3.14 -5.95 -2.70
CA VAL A 29 -2.90 -4.58 -3.19
C VAL A 29 -2.93 -3.60 -2.01
N ILE A 30 -1.91 -2.75 -1.90
CA ILE A 30 -1.75 -1.76 -0.84
C ILE A 30 -1.70 -0.36 -1.45
N GLY A 31 -2.33 0.62 -0.78
CA GLY A 31 -2.17 2.04 -1.08
C GLY A 31 -3.00 2.58 -2.25
N ALA A 32 -3.86 1.77 -2.86
CA ALA A 32 -4.54 2.12 -4.11
C ALA A 32 -5.59 3.23 -4.00
N GLY A 33 -6.11 3.50 -2.80
CA GLY A 33 -7.09 4.56 -2.56
C GLY A 33 -6.65 5.57 -1.53
N ILE A 34 -5.36 5.67 -1.23
CA ILE A 34 -4.83 6.68 -0.31
C ILE A 34 -4.83 8.03 -1.04
N PRO A 35 -5.53 9.07 -0.52
CA PRO A 35 -5.41 10.41 -1.06
C PRO A 35 -4.00 10.96 -0.84
N GLU A 36 -3.44 11.63 -1.84
CA GLU A 36 -2.09 12.19 -1.74
C GLU A 36 -2.00 13.23 -0.61
N GLU A 37 -3.07 13.99 -0.35
CA GLU A 37 -3.10 15.00 0.71
C GLU A 37 -2.84 14.41 2.10
N TRP A 38 -3.21 13.15 2.36
CA TRP A 38 -2.95 12.50 3.65
C TRP A 38 -1.46 12.25 3.90
N LEU A 39 -0.67 12.19 2.83
CA LEU A 39 0.78 12.03 2.92
C LEU A 39 1.52 13.35 3.19
N ASN A 40 0.83 14.48 3.06
CA ASN A 40 1.40 15.81 3.35
C ASN A 40 1.37 16.12 4.84
N GLU A 41 0.63 15.35 5.64
CA GLU A 41 0.66 15.45 7.10
C GLU A 41 2.05 15.05 7.64
N PRO A 42 2.54 15.70 8.72
CA PRO A 42 3.88 15.45 9.27
C PRO A 42 4.14 13.97 9.59
N ASP A 43 3.11 13.21 9.97
CA ASP A 43 3.23 11.80 10.33
C ASP A 43 2.86 10.84 9.18
N GLY A 44 2.31 11.37 8.08
CA GLY A 44 1.78 10.57 6.98
C GLY A 44 0.66 9.63 7.43
N ILE A 45 0.63 8.42 6.89
CA ILE A 45 -0.35 7.39 7.25
C ILE A 45 0.31 6.15 7.85
N GLY A 46 -0.42 5.48 8.74
CA GLY A 46 -0.01 4.23 9.35
C GLY A 46 -1.18 3.26 9.50
N VAL A 47 -0.98 2.03 9.06
CA VAL A 47 -1.91 0.91 9.22
C VAL A 47 -1.27 -0.11 10.14
N LYS A 48 -1.99 -0.52 11.18
CA LYS A 48 -1.51 -1.50 12.18
C LYS A 48 -2.49 -2.65 12.32
N LYS A 49 -1.94 -3.86 12.42
CA LYS A 49 -2.64 -5.12 12.67
C LYS A 49 -3.84 -5.35 11.74
N LEU A 50 -3.76 -4.91 10.48
CA LEU A 50 -4.86 -5.05 9.54
C LEU A 50 -4.95 -6.52 9.08
N PRO A 51 -6.05 -7.24 9.34
CA PRO A 51 -6.19 -8.64 8.97
C PRO A 51 -6.46 -8.81 7.48
N THR A 52 -5.67 -9.63 6.80
CA THR A 52 -5.82 -9.98 5.38
C THR A 52 -6.03 -11.49 5.22
N TYR A 53 -6.42 -11.96 4.03
CA TYR A 53 -6.45 -13.41 3.74
C TYR A 53 -5.09 -14.10 3.87
N TYR A 54 -4.01 -13.32 3.90
CA TYR A 54 -2.63 -13.79 3.93
C TYR A 54 -1.96 -13.59 5.30
N GLY A 55 -2.66 -13.03 6.28
CA GLY A 55 -2.13 -12.74 7.61
C GLY A 55 -2.28 -11.27 8.03
N SER A 56 -1.51 -10.84 9.03
CA SER A 56 -1.64 -9.51 9.63
C SER A 56 -0.64 -8.52 9.03
N LEU A 57 -1.15 -7.45 8.41
CA LEU A 57 -0.40 -6.40 7.76
C LEU A 57 -0.19 -5.18 8.67
N ASN A 58 1.03 -4.65 8.64
CA ASN A 58 1.34 -3.33 9.16
C ASN A 58 2.11 -2.57 8.07
N TYR A 59 1.77 -1.32 7.83
CA TYR A 59 2.59 -0.48 6.98
C TYR A 59 2.48 0.99 7.35
N SER A 60 3.47 1.78 6.98
CA SER A 60 3.43 3.24 7.05
C SER A 60 3.77 3.83 5.68
N MET A 61 3.25 5.02 5.39
CA MET A 61 3.63 5.81 4.22
C MET A 61 3.84 7.25 4.66
N LYS A 62 5.02 7.81 4.40
CA LYS A 62 5.35 9.18 4.78
C LYS A 62 6.26 9.85 3.76
N LYS A 63 6.00 11.12 3.44
CA LYS A 63 6.90 11.93 2.64
C LYS A 63 8.13 12.32 3.47
N ILE A 64 9.32 12.08 2.94
CA ILE A 64 10.62 12.48 3.49
C ILE A 64 11.35 13.25 2.39
N GLY A 65 11.41 14.58 2.55
CA GLY A 65 11.81 15.47 1.47
C GLY A 65 10.88 15.33 0.27
N GLU A 66 11.44 15.04 -0.90
CA GLU A 66 10.67 14.80 -2.13
C GLU A 66 10.24 13.34 -2.32
N SER A 67 10.72 12.42 -1.47
CA SER A 67 10.47 10.98 -1.65
C SER A 67 9.34 10.51 -0.75
N LEU A 68 8.53 9.56 -1.23
CA LEU A 68 7.61 8.81 -0.40
C LEU A 68 8.30 7.54 0.08
N VAL A 69 8.39 7.37 1.40
CA VAL A 69 8.92 6.17 2.04
C VAL A 69 7.76 5.34 2.57
N VAL A 70 7.76 4.06 2.20
CA VAL A 70 6.74 3.09 2.58
C VAL A 70 7.43 1.92 3.29
N GLU A 71 7.11 1.73 4.57
CA GLU A 71 7.62 0.58 5.33
C GLU A 71 6.51 -0.45 5.47
N ILE A 72 6.80 -1.70 5.12
CA ILE A 72 5.84 -2.79 5.10
C ILE A 72 6.40 -3.94 5.91
N VAL A 73 5.66 -4.30 6.97
CA VAL A 73 6.03 -5.37 7.90
C VAL A 73 4.79 -6.17 8.28
N GLY A 74 4.99 -7.40 8.74
CA GLY A 74 3.88 -8.20 9.22
C GLY A 74 4.13 -9.69 9.07
N ASN A 75 3.29 -10.45 9.74
CA ASN A 75 3.22 -11.89 9.57
C ASN A 75 2.26 -12.19 8.43
N ILE A 76 2.77 -12.07 7.19
CA ILE A 76 2.03 -12.32 5.96
C ILE A 76 2.71 -13.44 5.19
N GLN A 77 1.94 -14.45 4.80
CA GLN A 77 2.35 -15.39 3.77
C GLN A 77 2.27 -14.69 2.41
N ILE A 78 3.42 -14.51 1.74
CA ILE A 78 3.46 -13.79 0.46
C ILE A 78 2.50 -14.45 -0.55
N PRO A 79 1.52 -13.71 -1.10
CA PRO A 79 0.57 -14.26 -2.07
C PRO A 79 1.26 -14.74 -3.34
N ASN A 80 0.64 -15.69 -4.05
CA ASN A 80 1.12 -16.13 -5.38
C ASN A 80 1.18 -14.95 -6.37
N GLY A 81 0.16 -14.09 -6.35
CA GLY A 81 0.09 -12.85 -7.12
C GLY A 81 0.90 -11.69 -6.54
N LYS A 82 1.71 -11.95 -5.51
CA LYS A 82 2.59 -11.01 -4.79
C LYS A 82 1.83 -9.88 -4.07
N ILE A 83 2.60 -9.08 -3.34
CA ILE A 83 2.13 -7.82 -2.79
C ILE A 83 2.40 -6.72 -3.82
N ILE A 84 1.41 -5.88 -4.08
CA ILE A 84 1.49 -4.79 -5.04
C ILE A 84 1.24 -3.48 -4.31
N LEU A 85 2.27 -2.63 -4.27
CA LEU A 85 2.13 -1.26 -3.82
C LEU A 85 1.72 -0.37 -5.01
N ARG A 86 0.60 0.33 -4.86
CA ARG A 86 0.20 1.43 -5.75
C ARG A 86 0.70 2.73 -5.14
N SER A 87 1.36 3.54 -5.97
CA SER A 87 1.77 4.89 -5.55
C SER A 87 0.52 5.75 -5.36
N PRO A 88 0.34 6.40 -4.20
CA PRO A 88 -0.68 7.43 -4.01
C PRO A 88 -0.33 8.76 -4.69
N LEU A 89 0.93 8.95 -5.11
CA LEU A 89 1.39 10.19 -5.73
C LEU A 89 0.85 10.32 -7.16
N SER A 90 0.44 11.54 -7.51
CA SER A 90 -0.07 11.90 -8.84
C SER A 90 1.05 11.96 -9.89
N ASP A 91 2.25 12.37 -9.47
CA ASP A 91 3.41 12.52 -10.34
C ASP A 91 3.99 11.15 -10.76
N PRO A 92 4.50 11.04 -12.00
CA PRO A 92 5.22 9.85 -12.43
C PRO A 92 6.49 9.68 -11.60
N MET A 93 6.87 8.43 -11.34
CA MET A 93 8.09 8.14 -10.57
C MET A 93 9.32 8.09 -11.46
N VAL A 94 10.39 8.77 -11.04
CA VAL A 94 11.72 8.69 -11.67
C VAL A 94 12.56 7.57 -11.09
N SER A 95 12.33 7.20 -9.82
CA SER A 95 13.01 6.07 -9.22
C SER A 95 12.15 5.34 -8.21
N VAL A 96 12.37 4.03 -8.14
CA VAL A 96 11.76 3.11 -7.18
C VAL A 96 12.86 2.24 -6.63
N GLN A 97 12.96 2.15 -5.32
CA GLN A 97 13.87 1.24 -4.64
C GLN A 97 13.11 0.39 -3.64
N ILE A 98 13.47 -0.89 -3.53
CA ILE A 98 13.02 -1.78 -2.47
C ILE A 98 14.26 -2.25 -1.71
N ASN A 99 14.30 -2.01 -0.40
CA ASN A 99 15.43 -2.33 0.46
C ASN A 99 16.77 -1.81 -0.11
N GLY A 100 16.76 -0.59 -0.63
CA GLY A 100 17.92 0.07 -1.25
C GLY A 100 18.29 -0.42 -2.66
N LYS A 101 17.63 -1.45 -3.20
CA LYS A 101 17.89 -1.94 -4.55
C LYS A 101 16.92 -1.30 -5.55
N PRO A 102 17.41 -0.75 -6.68
CA PRO A 102 16.54 -0.17 -7.70
C PRO A 102 15.69 -1.26 -8.34
N VAL A 103 14.40 -0.98 -8.50
CA VAL A 103 13.44 -1.86 -9.16
C VAL A 103 12.67 -1.09 -10.22
N ARG A 104 12.14 -1.81 -11.21
CA ARG A 104 11.24 -1.22 -12.22
C ARG A 104 9.81 -1.27 -11.71
N GLN A 105 9.09 -0.16 -11.85
CA GLN A 105 7.64 -0.17 -11.71
C GLN A 105 7.02 -0.96 -12.87
N THR A 106 6.01 -1.77 -12.58
CA THR A 106 5.23 -2.48 -13.61
C THR A 106 3.92 -1.76 -13.86
N ARG A 107 3.17 -2.15 -14.92
CA ARG A 107 1.79 -1.67 -15.13
C ARG A 107 0.86 -1.95 -13.93
N ARG A 108 1.19 -2.99 -13.14
CA ARG A 108 0.44 -3.37 -11.94
C ARG A 108 0.81 -2.54 -10.72
N GLY A 109 1.94 -1.82 -10.73
CA GLY A 109 2.50 -1.14 -9.56
C GLY A 109 3.89 -1.66 -9.21
N ILE A 110 4.33 -1.38 -7.97
CA ILE A 110 5.60 -1.85 -7.42
C ILE A 110 5.37 -3.24 -6.82
N VAL A 111 6.11 -4.25 -7.29
CA VAL A 111 5.99 -5.64 -6.82
C VAL A 111 6.90 -5.87 -5.62
N ILE A 112 6.32 -6.34 -4.53
CA ILE A 112 7.03 -6.68 -3.30
C ILE A 112 6.93 -8.20 -3.12
N GLU A 113 8.09 -8.85 -3.08
CA GLU A 113 8.18 -10.30 -3.03
C GLU A 113 8.60 -10.85 -1.66
N THR A 114 9.11 -9.99 -0.80
CA THR A 114 9.65 -10.35 0.52
C THR A 114 9.27 -9.30 1.55
N LEU A 115 9.06 -9.72 2.80
CA LEU A 115 8.92 -8.84 3.95
C LEU A 115 10.02 -9.15 4.98
N PRO A 116 10.47 -8.15 5.78
CA PRO A 116 10.09 -6.75 5.71
C PRO A 116 10.58 -6.05 4.43
N ALA A 117 9.87 -4.99 4.02
CA ALA A 117 10.23 -4.20 2.85
C ALA A 117 10.13 -2.70 3.15
N THR A 118 11.19 -1.97 2.82
CA THR A 118 11.20 -0.50 2.75
C THR A 118 11.23 -0.10 1.27
N VAL A 119 10.16 0.54 0.81
CA VAL A 119 10.03 1.04 -0.54
C VAL A 119 10.24 2.56 -0.53
N VAL A 120 11.16 3.04 -1.38
CA VAL A 120 11.40 4.48 -1.57
C VAL A 120 10.99 4.85 -2.98
N LEU A 121 10.05 5.78 -3.07
CA LEU A 121 9.47 6.27 -4.31
C LEU A 121 9.90 7.73 -4.51
N LYS A 122 10.55 8.04 -5.63
CA LYS A 122 10.90 9.42 -5.99
C LYS A 122 10.07 9.87 -7.19
N PRO A 123 9.18 10.87 -7.06
CA PRO A 123 8.44 11.47 -8.16
C PRO A 123 9.34 12.36 -9.04
N ALA A 124 8.89 12.63 -10.26
CA ALA A 124 9.63 13.42 -11.26
C ALA A 124 9.75 14.91 -10.92
N ARG A 125 8.81 15.44 -10.15
CA ARG A 125 8.61 16.87 -9.89
C ARG A 125 8.20 17.70 -11.11
#